data_AF-A0A2V9KRQ8-F1
#
_entry.id   AF-A0A2V9KRQ8-F1
#
_cell.length_a   1.000
_cell.length_b   1.000
_cell.length_c   1.000
_cell.angle_alpha   90.00
_cell.angle_beta   90.00
_cell.angle_gamma   90.00
#
_symmetry.space_group_name_H-M   'P 1'
#
loop_
_entity.id
_entity.type
_entity.pdbx_description
1 polymer ?
#
loop_
_entity_poly.entity_id
_entity_poly.type
_entity_poly.pdbx_seq_one_letter_code
_entity_poly.pdbx_strand_id
1 'polypeptide(L)'
;MREKNQLAIESYEGLLQGVVHLLERARTASARSVNAIMTSTYWEIGRRIVEYEQKGERRAAYGQAFLARLAADLAGRFGRGFSERNLGKMRLF
;
A
#
# COMPACT_ATOMS: atom_id res chain seq x y z
N MET A 1 -45.91 10.40 5.82
CA MET A 1 -44.46 10.61 5.60
C MET A 1 -43.66 9.30 5.39
N ARG A 2 -44.22 8.09 5.62
CA ARG A 2 -43.48 6.82 5.47
C ARG A 2 -43.51 6.20 4.05
N GLU A 3 -44.57 6.43 3.26
CA GLU A 3 -44.72 5.80 1.93
C GLU A 3 -43.81 6.35 0.83
N LYS A 4 -43.51 7.66 0.82
CA LYS A 4 -42.66 8.27 -0.22
C LYS A 4 -41.23 7.72 -0.25
N ASN A 5 -40.75 7.23 0.90
CA ASN A 5 -39.40 6.66 1.02
C ASN A 5 -39.33 5.19 0.58
N GLN A 6 -40.48 4.51 0.49
CA GLN A 6 -40.60 3.13 0.03
C GLN A 6 -40.63 3.07 -1.52
N LEU A 7 -41.37 3.99 -2.14
CA LEU A 7 -41.52 4.13 -3.61
C LEU A 7 -40.20 4.51 -4.33
N ALA A 8 -39.30 5.24 -3.66
CA ALA A 8 -38.03 5.64 -4.25
C ALA A 8 -37.12 4.43 -4.55
N ILE A 9 -37.19 3.37 -3.73
CA ILE A 9 -36.42 2.12 -3.91
C ILE A 9 -37.01 1.27 -5.04
N GLU A 10 -38.32 1.39 -5.33
CA GLU A 10 -38.98 0.71 -6.45
C GLU A 10 -38.65 1.36 -7.80
N SER A 11 -38.21 2.62 -7.81
CA SER A 11 -37.72 3.28 -9.02
C SER A 11 -36.37 2.72 -9.46
N TYR A 12 -36.19 2.51 -10.76
CA TYR A 12 -34.90 2.12 -11.33
C TYR A 12 -33.78 3.09 -10.93
N GLU A 13 -34.09 4.39 -10.83
CA GLU A 13 -33.13 5.41 -10.45
C GLU A 13 -32.65 5.26 -9.00
N GLY A 14 -33.54 4.94 -8.06
CA GLY A 14 -33.18 4.64 -6.68
C GLY A 14 -32.36 3.35 -6.55
N LEU A 15 -32.72 2.30 -7.29
CA LEU A 15 -31.92 1.08 -7.37
C LEU A 15 -30.52 1.37 -7.93
N LEU A 16 -30.43 2.11 -9.04
CA LEU A 16 -29.17 2.48 -9.68
C LEU A 16 -28.28 3.29 -8.72
N GLN A 17 -28.82 4.31 -8.06
CA GLN A 17 -28.09 5.11 -7.06
C GLN A 17 -27.60 4.25 -5.90
N GLY A 18 -28.44 3.32 -5.41
CA GLY A 18 -28.05 2.38 -4.36
C GLY A 18 -26.90 1.46 -4.76
N VAL A 19 -26.95 0.91 -5.97
CA VAL A 19 -25.87 0.06 -6.53
C VAL A 19 -24.59 0.85 -6.75
N VAL A 20 -24.68 2.07 -7.30
CA VAL A 20 -23.51 2.96 -7.48
C VAL A 20 -22.86 3.25 -6.14
N HIS A 21 -23.63 3.65 -5.13
CA HIS A 21 -23.11 3.94 -3.80
C HIS A 21 -22.46 2.72 -3.14
N LEU A 22 -23.04 1.53 -3.31
CA LEU A 22 -22.47 0.28 -2.83
C LEU A 22 -21.10 0.02 -3.48
N LEU A 23 -20.97 0.19 -4.79
CA LEU A 23 -19.72 0.01 -5.54
C LEU A 23 -18.65 1.04 -5.13
N GLU A 24 -19.03 2.30 -4.97
CA GLU A 24 -18.12 3.36 -4.53
C GLU A 24 -17.56 3.09 -3.13
N ARG A 25 -18.44 2.64 -2.21
CA ARG A 25 -18.05 2.25 -0.85
C ARG A 25 -17.12 1.06 -0.86
N ALA A 26 -17.43 0.02 -1.64
CA ALA A 26 -16.58 -1.15 -1.77
C ALA A 26 -15.19 -0.77 -2.30
N ARG A 27 -15.12 0.01 -3.39
CA ARG A 27 -13.86 0.49 -3.97
C ARG A 27 -13.03 1.29 -2.97
N THR A 28 -13.67 2.22 -2.25
CA THR A 28 -13.00 3.06 -1.25
C THR A 28 -12.48 2.23 -0.08
N ALA A 29 -13.27 1.28 0.42
CA ALA A 29 -12.85 0.39 1.50
C ALA A 29 -11.68 -0.51 1.09
N SER A 30 -11.74 -1.09 -0.12
CA SER A 30 -10.64 -1.88 -0.67
C SER A 30 -9.36 -1.07 -0.81
N ALA A 31 -9.42 0.14 -1.38
CA ALA A 31 -8.25 1.00 -1.52
C ALA A 31 -7.63 1.36 -0.15
N ARG A 32 -8.46 1.67 0.86
CA ARG A 32 -7.99 1.95 2.22
C ARG A 32 -7.31 0.75 2.86
N SER A 33 -7.92 -0.43 2.73
CA SER A 33 -7.36 -1.68 3.27
C SER A 33 -5.99 -1.99 2.64
N VAL A 34 -5.90 -1.92 1.31
CA VAL A 34 -4.64 -2.11 0.58
C VAL A 34 -3.59 -1.08 1.04
N ASN A 35 -3.95 0.19 1.14
CA ASN A 35 -3.01 1.24 1.57
C ASN A 35 -2.49 1.00 3.00
N ALA A 36 -3.36 0.57 3.92
CA ALA A 36 -2.95 0.25 5.29
C ALA A 36 -1.96 -0.91 5.31
N ILE A 37 -2.26 -2.01 4.60
CA ILE A 37 -1.38 -3.18 4.52
C ILE A 37 -0.05 -2.83 3.87
N MET A 38 -0.05 -2.09 2.76
CA MET A 38 1.16 -1.67 2.06
C MET A 38 2.02 -0.75 2.93
N THR A 39 1.41 0.18 3.67
CA THR A 39 2.15 1.08 4.58
C THR A 39 2.87 0.27 5.67
N SER A 40 2.17 -0.65 6.33
CA SER A 40 2.78 -1.54 7.33
C SER A 40 3.88 -2.41 6.72
N THR A 41 3.67 -2.93 5.51
CA THR A 41 4.68 -3.76 4.81
C THR A 41 5.95 -2.96 4.50
N TYR A 42 5.82 -1.71 4.07
CA TYR A 42 6.97 -0.85 3.79
C TYR A 42 7.74 -0.49 5.06
N TRP A 43 7.04 -0.25 6.18
CA TRP A 43 7.69 -0.06 7.47
C TRP A 43 8.45 -1.32 7.93
N GLU A 44 7.83 -2.48 7.77
CA GLU A 44 8.44 -3.79 8.04
C GLU A 44 9.68 -4.08 7.19
N ILE A 45 9.71 -3.63 5.94
CA ILE A 45 10.90 -3.69 5.07
C ILE A 45 12.00 -2.78 5.61
N GLY A 46 11.66 -1.53 5.94
CA GLY A 46 12.57 -0.56 6.52
C GLY A 46 13.28 -1.07 7.77
N ARG A 47 12.52 -1.62 8.72
CA ARG A 47 13.10 -2.19 9.95
C ARG A 47 14.08 -3.33 9.66
N ARG A 48 13.72 -4.26 8.77
CA ARG A 48 14.61 -5.39 8.39
C ARG A 48 15.92 -4.89 7.76
N ILE A 49 15.86 -3.83 6.95
CA ILE A 49 17.06 -3.18 6.40
C ILE A 49 17.94 -2.64 7.54
N VAL A 50 17.36 -1.87 8.47
CA VAL A 50 18.10 -1.30 9.62
C VAL A 50 18.73 -2.39 10.48
N GLU A 51 17.95 -3.43 10.84
CA GLU A 51 18.43 -4.54 11.66
C GLU A 51 19.58 -5.30 10.98
N TYR A 52 19.50 -5.50 9.66
CA TYR A 52 20.56 -6.15 8.89
C TYR A 52 21.83 -5.28 8.89
N GLU A 53 21.70 -3.97 8.65
CA GLU A 53 22.83 -3.03 8.67
C GLU A 53 23.46 -2.85 10.06
N GLN A 54 22.71 -3.08 11.15
CA GLN A 54 23.23 -3.04 12.52
C GLN A 54 23.98 -4.32 12.91
N LYS A 55 23.59 -5.47 12.36
CA LYS A 55 24.21 -6.78 12.62
C LYS A 55 25.48 -7.03 11.80
N GLY A 56 25.69 -6.31 10.70
CA GLY A 56 26.92 -6.33 9.91
C GLY A 56 27.68 -5.03 10.08
N GLU A 57 28.86 -5.07 10.71
CA GLU A 57 29.68 -3.90 11.00
C GLU A 57 29.78 -2.91 9.84
N ARG A 58 29.19 -1.72 10.02
CA ARG A 58 29.12 -0.66 9.00
C ARG A 58 30.51 -0.19 8.59
N ARG A 59 30.94 -0.56 7.39
CA ARG A 59 31.64 0.37 6.50
C ARG A 59 30.62 0.94 5.52
N ALA A 60 30.58 2.27 5.39
CA ALA A 60 29.64 2.98 4.52
C ALA A 60 29.59 2.42 3.08
N ALA A 61 30.73 1.93 2.58
CA ALA A 61 30.82 1.30 1.26
C ALA A 61 30.04 -0.04 1.14
N TYR A 62 30.00 -0.86 2.20
CA TYR A 62 29.27 -2.14 2.19
C TYR A 62 27.75 -1.93 2.26
N GLY A 63 27.30 -0.96 3.07
CA GLY A 63 25.87 -0.63 3.20
C GLY A 63 25.26 -0.10 1.89
N GLN A 64 25.99 0.72 1.13
CA GLN A 64 25.51 1.19 -0.17
C GLN A 64 25.41 0.05 -1.20
N ALA A 65 26.40 -0.84 -1.26
CA ALA A 65 26.36 -2.00 -2.15
C ALA A 65 25.21 -2.97 -1.80
N PHE A 66 24.91 -3.15 -0.52
CA PHE A 66 23.79 -3.95 -0.05
C PHE A 66 22.44 -3.39 -0.52
N LEU A 67 22.19 -2.09 -0.32
CA LEU A 67 20.91 -1.48 -0.67
C LEU A 67 20.68 -1.50 -2.19
N ALA A 68 21.74 -1.27 -2.98
CA ALA A 68 21.71 -1.37 -4.44
C ALA A 68 21.33 -2.77 -4.91
N ARG A 69 21.96 -3.80 -4.35
CA ARG A 69 21.64 -5.19 -4.65
C ARG A 69 20.20 -5.54 -4.26
N LEU A 70 19.77 -5.16 -3.06
CA LEU A 70 18.41 -5.43 -2.59
C LEU A 70 17.35 -4.77 -3.49
N ALA A 71 17.61 -3.53 -3.93
CA ALA A 71 16.74 -2.84 -4.86
C ALA A 71 16.64 -3.57 -6.22
N ALA A 72 17.79 -3.98 -6.78
CA ALA A 72 17.80 -4.74 -8.04
C ALA A 72 17.03 -6.06 -7.92
N ASP A 73 17.26 -6.82 -6.84
CA ASP A 73 16.58 -8.10 -6.59
C ASP A 73 15.06 -7.92 -6.43
N LEU A 74 14.62 -6.91 -5.67
CA LEU A 74 13.21 -6.63 -5.46
C LEU A 74 12.53 -6.06 -6.71
N ALA A 75 13.19 -5.18 -7.45
CA ALA A 75 12.69 -4.65 -8.71
C ALA A 75 12.55 -5.75 -9.77
N GLY A 76 13.48 -6.71 -9.82
CA GLY A 76 13.38 -7.87 -10.71
C GLY A 76 12.19 -8.79 -10.40
N ARG A 77 11.80 -8.90 -9.12
CA ARG A 77 10.70 -9.78 -8.68
C ARG A 77 9.33 -9.11 -8.68
N PHE A 78 9.27 -7.85 -8.25
CA PHE A 78 8.01 -7.14 -7.98
C PHE A 78 7.82 -5.90 -8.84
N GLY A 79 8.82 -5.51 -9.64
CA GLY A 79 8.73 -4.40 -10.57
C GLY A 79 8.83 -3.03 -9.91
N ARG A 80 8.01 -2.09 -10.38
CA ARG A 80 8.06 -0.68 -9.97
C ARG A 80 7.76 -0.53 -8.47
N GLY A 81 8.48 0.38 -7.81
CA GLY A 81 8.30 0.67 -6.38
C GLY A 81 9.50 0.30 -5.51
N PHE A 82 10.39 -0.57 -5.98
CA PHE A 82 11.54 -1.09 -5.23
C PHE A 82 12.89 -0.54 -5.70
N SER A 83 12.97 0.77 -5.96
CA SER A 83 14.25 1.44 -6.26
C SER A 83 15.06 1.67 -4.98
N GLU A 84 16.37 1.87 -5.11
CA GLU A 84 17.27 2.23 -3.99
C GLU A 84 16.75 3.43 -3.22
N ARG A 85 16.25 4.45 -3.93
CA ARG A 85 15.65 5.65 -3.33
C ARG A 85 14.45 5.31 -2.47
N ASN A 86 13.58 4.41 -2.93
CA ASN A 86 12.38 4.03 -2.19
C ASN A 86 12.73 3.17 -0.97
N LEU A 87 13.65 2.22 -1.10
CA LEU A 87 14.15 1.46 0.06
C LEU A 87 14.83 2.36 1.08
N GLY A 88 15.60 3.35 0.60
CA GLY A 88 16.20 4.38 1.45
C GLY A 88 15.16 5.18 2.23
N LYS A 89 14.01 5.52 1.62
CA LYS A 89 12.88 6.15 2.34
C LYS A 89 12.24 5.21 3.36
N MET A 90 12.05 3.94 3.01
CA MET A 90 11.47 2.94 3.92
C MET A 90 12.33 2.78 5.18
N ARG A 91 13.66 2.88 5.05
CA ARG A 91 14.61 2.82 6.17
C ARG A 91 14.50 4.02 7.14
N LEU A 92 14.08 5.18 6.63
CA LEU A 92 14.02 6.44 7.40
C LEU A 92 12.67 6.65 8.11
N PHE A 93 11.73 5.74 7.90
CA PHE A 93 10.39 5.77 8.47
C PHE A 93 10.40 5.37 9.95
#